data_AF-A0A7C2CUB1-F1
#
_entry.id   AF-A0A7C2CUB1-F1
#
_cell.length_a   1.000
_cell.length_b   1.000
_cell.length_c   1.000
_cell.angle_alpha   90.00
_cell.angle_beta   90.00
_cell.angle_gamma   90.00
#
_symmetry.space_group_name_H-M   'P 1'
#
loop_
_entity.id
_entity.type
_entity.pdbx_description
1 polymer ?
#
loop_
_entity_poly.entity_id
_entity_poly.type
_entity_poly.pdbx_seq_one_letter_code
_entity_poly.pdbx_strand_id
1 'polypeptide(L)'
;MPNVRLDAQGVPKGPVYEGTAPVLHRGPLSAPDAADPAGPAQALDCSGYRMARFDLDTTGSSGLQWLEVQLLVWNPTAGRFFAGARRYFGPAQLQASPCPSLEAEVRGATVFLKVTGVGAASLSLRVYASLS
;
A
#
# COMPACT_ATOMS: atom_id res chain seq x y z
N MET A 1 -23.85 -14.92 -20.29
CA MET A 1 -22.59 -14.52 -20.95
C MET A 1 -21.89 -13.55 -20.00
N PRO A 2 -20.61 -13.73 -19.63
CA PRO A 2 -19.94 -12.76 -18.78
C PRO A 2 -19.85 -11.41 -19.52
N ASN A 3 -20.16 -10.31 -18.85
CA ASN A 3 -20.07 -8.96 -19.40
C ASN A 3 -18.58 -8.63 -19.65
N VAL A 4 -18.10 -8.79 -20.88
CA VAL A 4 -16.73 -8.43 -21.28
C VAL A 4 -16.69 -6.94 -21.62
N ARG A 5 -15.83 -6.16 -20.93
CA ARG A 5 -15.58 -4.77 -21.33
C ARG A 5 -14.67 -4.76 -22.57
N LEU A 6 -15.07 -4.03 -23.59
CA LEU A 6 -14.24 -3.75 -24.77
C LEU A 6 -13.46 -2.46 -24.56
N ASP A 7 -12.25 -2.37 -25.09
CA ASP A 7 -11.51 -1.11 -25.13
C ASP A 7 -11.96 -0.18 -26.25
N ALA A 8 -11.33 0.99 -26.37
CA ALA A 8 -11.67 1.98 -27.40
C ALA A 8 -11.45 1.47 -28.84
N GLN A 9 -10.77 0.33 -28.99
CA GLN A 9 -10.46 -0.35 -30.24
C GLN A 9 -11.28 -1.64 -30.40
N GLY A 10 -12.21 -1.94 -29.49
CA GLY A 10 -13.07 -3.11 -29.55
C GLY A 10 -12.41 -4.42 -29.09
N VAL A 11 -11.25 -4.36 -28.43
CA VAL A 11 -10.54 -5.57 -27.96
C VAL A 11 -11.15 -6.05 -26.64
N PRO A 12 -11.50 -7.35 -26.53
CA PRO A 12 -11.90 -7.96 -25.26
C PRO A 12 -10.83 -7.75 -24.19
N LYS A 13 -11.15 -6.98 -23.15
CA LYS A 13 -10.28 -6.88 -21.98
C LYS A 13 -10.48 -8.12 -21.11
N GLY A 14 -9.41 -8.55 -20.44
CA GLY A 14 -9.48 -9.59 -19.41
C GLY A 14 -10.43 -9.21 -18.25
N PRO A 15 -10.46 -10.02 -17.17
CA PRO A 15 -11.30 -9.74 -16.01
C PRO A 15 -11.16 -8.29 -15.54
N VAL A 16 -12.30 -7.61 -15.39
CA VAL A 16 -12.35 -6.26 -14.82
C VAL A 16 -12.30 -6.42 -13.32
N TYR A 17 -11.23 -5.94 -12.70
CA TYR A 17 -11.16 -5.77 -11.27
C TYR A 17 -11.84 -4.44 -10.92
N GLU A 18 -12.95 -4.46 -10.18
CA GLU A 18 -13.62 -3.24 -9.74
C GLU A 18 -12.78 -2.56 -8.66
N GLY A 19 -11.95 -1.62 -9.11
CA GLY A 19 -11.11 -0.81 -8.23
C GLY A 19 -11.92 0.10 -7.32
N THR A 20 -11.60 0.14 -6.04
CA THR A 20 -12.15 1.17 -5.14
C THR A 20 -11.45 2.51 -5.36
N ALA A 21 -12.12 3.61 -5.02
CA ALA A 21 -11.45 4.90 -4.92
C ALA A 21 -10.32 4.80 -3.85
N PRO A 22 -9.14 5.42 -4.07
CA PRO A 22 -8.11 5.48 -3.06
C PRO A 22 -8.61 6.18 -1.80
N VAL A 23 -8.40 5.54 -0.65
CA VAL A 23 -8.71 6.09 0.68
C VAL A 23 -7.43 6.33 1.46
N LEU A 24 -7.43 7.32 2.35
CA LEU A 24 -6.29 7.54 3.24
C LEU A 24 -6.19 6.35 4.20
N HIS A 25 -5.17 5.52 4.01
CA HIS A 25 -4.86 4.42 4.90
C HIS A 25 -4.07 4.92 6.11
N ARG A 26 -3.09 5.81 5.89
CA ARG A 26 -2.22 6.34 6.96
C ARG A 26 -1.74 7.76 6.67
N GLY A 27 -1.50 8.51 7.74
CA GLY A 27 -0.69 9.73 7.72
C GLY A 27 -1.45 11.03 7.98
N PRO A 28 -0.74 12.18 7.94
CA PRO A 28 0.69 12.29 7.65
C PRO A 28 1.57 11.66 8.75
N LEU A 29 2.54 10.85 8.34
CA LEU A 29 3.52 10.20 9.21
C LEU A 29 4.81 11.02 9.24
N SER A 30 5.38 11.19 10.43
CA SER A 30 6.62 11.95 10.66
C SER A 30 7.82 11.07 11.05
N ALA A 31 7.61 9.77 11.29
CA ALA A 31 8.66 8.82 11.63
C ALA A 31 8.27 7.38 11.18
N PRO A 32 9.24 6.45 11.11
CA PRO A 32 8.97 5.02 10.98
C PRO A 32 8.15 4.46 12.14
N ASP A 33 7.50 3.33 11.91
CA ASP A 33 6.71 2.63 12.92
C ASP A 33 7.61 1.92 13.93
N ALA A 34 7.47 2.30 15.21
CA ALA A 34 8.23 1.69 16.31
C ALA A 34 7.82 0.23 16.59
N ALA A 35 6.58 -0.16 16.26
CA ALA A 35 6.04 -1.49 16.50
C ALA A 35 4.99 -1.86 15.44
N ASP A 36 4.62 -3.13 15.39
CA ASP A 36 3.47 -3.58 14.61
C ASP A 36 2.16 -3.12 15.30
N PRO A 37 1.05 -2.91 14.55
CA PRO A 37 -0.22 -2.57 15.18
C PRO A 37 -0.70 -3.67 16.13
N ALA A 38 -1.27 -3.27 17.27
CA ALA A 38 -1.75 -4.22 18.30
C ALA A 38 -2.94 -5.07 17.85
N GLY A 39 -3.64 -4.66 16.77
CA GLY A 39 -4.80 -5.36 16.25
C GLY A 39 -5.24 -4.85 14.88
N PRO A 40 -6.29 -5.44 14.28
CA PRO A 40 -6.67 -5.21 12.89
C PRO A 40 -7.40 -3.89 12.67
N ALA A 41 -7.79 -3.16 13.72
CA ALA A 41 -8.59 -1.93 13.60
C ALA A 41 -7.90 -0.80 12.80
N GLN A 42 -6.58 -0.82 12.70
CA GLN A 42 -5.80 0.15 11.93
C GLN A 42 -5.45 -0.36 10.51
N ALA A 43 -5.82 -1.59 10.19
CA ALA A 43 -5.51 -2.26 8.94
C ALA A 43 -6.64 -2.10 7.92
N LEU A 44 -6.33 -2.39 6.66
CA LEU A 44 -7.26 -2.41 5.55
C LEU A 44 -7.94 -3.78 5.51
N ASP A 45 -9.27 -3.79 5.59
CA ASP A 45 -10.06 -4.99 5.31
C ASP A 45 -10.20 -5.16 3.80
N CYS A 46 -9.58 -6.21 3.26
CA CYS A 46 -9.58 -6.51 1.84
C CYS A 46 -10.62 -7.57 1.46
N SER A 47 -11.55 -7.93 2.35
CA SER A 47 -12.59 -8.93 2.08
C SER A 47 -13.28 -8.68 0.74
N GLY A 48 -13.34 -9.71 -0.12
CA GLY A 48 -13.90 -9.61 -1.46
C GLY A 48 -12.92 -9.12 -2.55
N TYR A 49 -11.72 -8.66 -2.19
CA TYR A 49 -10.72 -8.14 -3.12
C TYR A 49 -9.47 -9.03 -3.19
N ARG A 50 -8.88 -9.12 -4.38
CA ARG A 50 -7.68 -9.94 -4.60
C ARG A 50 -6.41 -9.13 -4.36
N MET A 51 -6.42 -7.86 -4.69
CA MET A 51 -5.28 -6.97 -4.71
C MET A 51 -5.51 -5.76 -3.79
N ALA A 52 -4.43 -5.31 -3.17
CA ALA A 52 -4.36 -4.00 -2.53
C ALA A 52 -3.20 -3.22 -3.16
N ARG A 53 -3.48 -1.99 -3.58
CA ARG A 53 -2.50 -1.03 -4.04
C ARG A 53 -2.31 0.02 -2.96
N PHE A 54 -1.06 0.36 -2.65
CA PHE A 54 -0.71 1.46 -1.77
C PHE A 54 0.10 2.49 -2.54
N ASP A 55 -0.37 3.73 -2.56
CA ASP A 55 0.33 4.89 -3.11
C ASP A 55 0.92 5.71 -1.96
N LEU A 56 2.23 5.92 -1.99
CA LEU A 56 2.98 6.59 -0.94
C LEU A 56 3.28 8.02 -1.34
N ASP A 57 2.49 8.98 -0.87
CA ASP A 57 2.72 10.41 -1.13
C ASP A 57 3.80 10.95 -0.18
N THR A 58 4.97 11.26 -0.76
CA THR A 58 6.13 11.82 -0.04
C THR A 58 6.34 13.31 -0.29
N THR A 59 5.43 13.98 -1.01
CA THR A 59 5.61 15.37 -1.50
C THR A 59 5.90 16.40 -0.41
N GLY A 60 5.47 16.16 0.84
CA GLY A 60 5.76 17.03 1.98
C GLY A 60 7.10 16.76 2.68
N SER A 61 7.87 15.74 2.27
CA SER A 61 9.13 15.35 2.91
C SER A 61 10.30 16.18 2.39
N SER A 62 11.34 16.37 3.21
CA SER A 62 12.57 17.06 2.84
C SER A 62 13.80 16.20 3.12
N GLY A 63 14.81 16.33 2.26
CA GLY A 63 16.05 15.54 2.36
C GLY A 63 15.83 14.02 2.28
N LEU A 64 14.76 13.56 1.62
CA LEU A 64 14.42 12.16 1.50
C LEU A 64 15.46 11.43 0.63
N GLN A 65 16.16 10.47 1.23
CA GLN A 65 17.20 9.65 0.62
C GLN A 65 16.68 8.24 0.33
N TRP A 66 15.93 7.65 1.26
CA TRP A 66 15.39 6.32 1.09
C TRP A 66 14.16 6.11 1.98
N LEU A 67 13.33 5.15 1.60
CA LEU A 67 12.12 4.73 2.31
C LEU A 67 12.00 3.22 2.27
N GLU A 68 11.73 2.58 3.40
CA GLU A 68 11.45 1.16 3.48
C GLU A 68 10.08 0.92 4.10
N VAL A 69 9.31 0.02 3.47
CA VAL A 69 8.00 -0.40 3.94
C VAL A 69 7.87 -1.91 3.94
N GLN A 70 6.99 -2.42 4.80
CA GLN A 70 6.67 -3.83 4.93
C GLN A 70 5.15 -4.02 4.95
N LEU A 71 4.66 -4.92 4.09
CA LEU A 71 3.29 -5.40 4.21
C LEU A 71 3.19 -6.33 5.42
N LEU A 72 2.21 -6.07 6.27
CA LEU A 72 1.83 -6.94 7.37
C LEU A 72 0.48 -7.57 7.06
N VAL A 73 0.34 -8.86 7.36
CA VAL A 73 -0.91 -9.61 7.15
C VAL A 73 -1.43 -10.07 8.49
N TRP A 74 -2.68 -9.71 8.81
CA TRP A 74 -3.33 -10.11 10.05
C TRP A 74 -3.63 -11.61 10.05
N ASN A 75 -3.20 -12.31 11.10
CA ASN A 75 -3.60 -13.69 11.34
C ASN A 75 -4.61 -13.72 12.50
N PRO A 76 -5.92 -13.89 12.24
CA PRO A 76 -6.94 -13.87 13.28
C PRO A 76 -6.79 -15.02 14.28
N THR A 77 -6.31 -16.18 13.84
CA THR A 77 -6.08 -17.35 14.71
C THR A 77 -4.94 -17.08 15.70
N ALA A 78 -3.88 -16.42 15.26
CA ALA A 78 -2.73 -16.08 16.09
C ALA A 78 -2.87 -14.75 16.84
N GLY A 79 -3.92 -13.97 16.55
CA GLY A 79 -4.16 -12.66 17.15
C GLY A 79 -3.02 -11.66 16.92
N ARG A 80 -2.28 -11.78 15.81
CA ARG A 80 -1.12 -10.91 15.52
C ARG A 80 -0.85 -10.76 14.02
N PHE A 81 -0.09 -9.74 13.67
CA PHE A 81 0.42 -9.53 12.31
C PHE A 81 1.61 -10.43 12.01
N PHE A 82 1.65 -10.97 10.79
CA PHE A 82 2.80 -11.67 10.24
C PHE A 82 3.48 -10.78 9.21
N ALA A 83 4.81 -10.77 9.25
CA ALA A 83 5.66 -10.04 8.32
C ALA A 83 5.55 -10.62 6.90
N GLY A 84 5.08 -9.80 5.97
CA GLY A 84 5.05 -10.09 4.54
C GLY A 84 6.18 -9.41 3.78
N ALA A 85 5.93 -9.15 2.49
CA ALA A 85 6.92 -8.57 1.58
C ALA A 85 7.40 -7.18 2.04
N ARG A 86 8.70 -6.94 1.86
CA ARG A 86 9.35 -5.64 2.06
C ARG A 86 9.68 -4.96 0.75
N ARG A 87 9.62 -3.64 0.73
CA ARG A 87 9.99 -2.81 -0.41
C ARG A 87 10.86 -1.66 0.05
N TYR A 88 12.00 -1.52 -0.62
CA TYR A 88 12.94 -0.42 -0.45
C TYR A 88 12.85 0.50 -1.68
N PHE A 89 12.72 1.79 -1.42
CA PHE A 89 12.77 2.85 -2.42
C PHE A 89 14.06 3.64 -2.21
N GLY A 90 14.95 3.57 -3.19
CA GLY A 90 16.21 4.30 -3.17
C GLY A 90 16.09 5.74 -3.69
N PRO A 91 17.17 6.54 -3.59
CA PRO A 91 17.15 7.95 -3.95
C PRO A 91 16.66 8.20 -5.39
N ALA A 92 17.17 7.43 -6.36
CA ALA A 92 16.83 7.61 -7.77
C ALA A 92 15.34 7.35 -8.05
N GLN A 93 14.74 6.38 -7.36
CA GLN A 93 13.31 6.06 -7.53
C GLN A 93 12.42 7.15 -6.94
N LEU A 94 12.78 7.65 -5.75
CA LEU A 94 12.05 8.71 -5.07
C LEU A 94 12.18 10.07 -5.77
N GLN A 95 13.32 10.33 -6.43
CA GLN A 95 13.50 11.50 -7.29
C GLN A 95 12.70 11.39 -8.59
N ALA A 96 12.60 10.20 -9.18
CA ALA A 96 11.84 9.98 -10.41
C ALA A 96 10.32 10.07 -10.19
N SER A 97 9.84 9.66 -9.01
CA SER A 97 8.44 9.81 -8.62
C SER A 97 8.32 10.08 -7.12
N PRO A 98 7.76 11.22 -6.70
CA PRO A 98 7.49 11.51 -5.29
C PRO A 98 6.31 10.69 -4.73
N CYS A 99 5.64 9.91 -5.58
CA CYS A 99 4.49 9.09 -5.23
C CYS A 99 4.72 7.64 -5.71
N PRO A 100 5.71 6.91 -5.18
CA PRO A 100 5.86 5.50 -5.54
C PRO A 100 4.65 4.70 -5.09
N SER A 101 4.38 3.61 -5.79
CA SER A 101 3.26 2.73 -5.50
C SER A 101 3.70 1.28 -5.37
N LEU A 102 3.03 0.51 -4.53
CA LEU A 102 3.21 -0.93 -4.43
C LEU A 102 1.87 -1.64 -4.51
N GLU A 103 1.86 -2.77 -5.22
CA GLU A 103 0.71 -3.64 -5.31
C GLU A 103 1.04 -4.97 -4.63
N ALA A 104 0.09 -5.47 -3.86
CA ALA A 104 0.19 -6.73 -3.16
C ALA A 104 -1.05 -7.58 -3.43
N GLU A 105 -0.84 -8.86 -3.71
CA GLU A 105 -1.93 -9.82 -3.72
C GLU A 105 -2.29 -10.20 -2.28
N VAL A 106 -3.52 -9.90 -1.87
CA VAL A 106 -4.01 -10.00 -0.48
C VAL A 106 -5.10 -11.06 -0.30
N ARG A 107 -5.84 -11.40 -1.36
CA ARG A 107 -6.87 -12.48 -1.37
C ARG A 107 -7.84 -12.42 -0.17
N GLY A 108 -8.40 -11.26 0.10
CA GLY A 108 -9.34 -11.08 1.22
C GLY A 108 -8.70 -10.86 2.59
N ALA A 109 -7.37 -10.92 2.72
CA ALA A 109 -6.72 -10.76 4.01
C ALA A 109 -6.75 -9.30 4.51
N THR A 110 -6.91 -9.12 5.82
CA THR A 110 -6.71 -7.82 6.45
C THR A 110 -5.21 -7.49 6.47
N VAL A 111 -4.81 -6.36 5.88
CA VAL A 111 -3.40 -5.99 5.71
C VAL A 111 -3.08 -4.57 6.19
N PHE A 112 -1.84 -4.35 6.58
CA PHE A 112 -1.34 -3.05 7.01
C PHE A 112 -0.01 -2.75 6.34
N LEU A 113 0.19 -1.54 5.84
CA LEU A 113 1.49 -1.13 5.31
C LEU A 113 2.29 -0.41 6.40
N LYS A 114 3.30 -1.11 6.94
CA LYS A 114 4.24 -0.57 7.93
C LYS A 114 5.37 0.19 7.25
N VAL A 115 5.78 1.31 7.81
CA VAL A 115 7.01 2.02 7.45
C VAL A 115 8.11 1.52 8.39
N THR A 116 9.05 0.76 7.86
CA THR A 116 10.11 0.12 8.67
C THR A 116 11.35 0.98 8.80
N GLY A 117 11.57 1.91 7.87
CA GLY A 117 12.68 2.83 7.95
C GLY A 117 12.55 3.98 6.96
N VAL A 118 13.24 5.08 7.27
CA VAL A 118 13.35 6.23 6.37
C VAL A 118 14.68 6.93 6.59
N GLY A 119 15.28 7.42 5.52
CA GLY A 119 16.33 8.43 5.57
C GLY A 119 15.77 9.73 5.05
N ALA A 120 15.45 10.68 5.92
CA ALA A 120 14.96 12.00 5.56
C ALA A 120 15.42 13.05 6.59
N ALA A 121 15.54 14.31 6.18
CA ALA A 121 15.71 15.42 7.12
C ALA A 121 14.39 15.73 7.83
N SER A 122 13.27 15.69 7.10
CA SER A 122 11.91 15.72 7.64
C SER A 122 11.02 14.80 6.83
N LEU A 123 10.28 13.91 7.50
CA LEU A 123 9.30 13.04 6.86
C LEU A 123 7.90 13.65 6.94
N SER A 124 7.18 13.65 5.81
CA SER A 124 5.73 13.82 5.75
C SER A 124 5.20 12.85 4.71
N LEU A 125 4.84 11.64 5.16
CA LEU A 125 4.35 10.56 4.32
C LEU A 125 2.85 10.34 4.53
N ARG A 126 2.08 10.34 3.46
CA ARG A 126 0.69 9.84 3.45
C ARG A 126 0.63 8.56 2.63
N VAL A 127 -0.11 7.58 3.12
CA VAL A 127 -0.33 6.32 2.42
C VAL A 127 -1.80 6.24 2.06
N TYR A 128 -2.07 6.21 0.76
CA TYR A 128 -3.40 5.94 0.23
C TYR A 128 -3.49 4.49 -0.21
N ALA A 129 -4.65 3.87 -0.06
CA ALA A 129 -4.87 2.50 -0.50
C ALA A 129 -6.14 2.35 -1.34
N SER A 130 -6.08 1.49 -2.35
CA SER A 130 -7.22 1.09 -3.17
C SER A 130 -7.22 -0.42 -3.37
N LEU A 131 -8.40 -1.02 -3.49
CA LEU A 131 -8.60 -2.47 -3.58
C LEU A 131 -9.11 -2.86 -4.96
N SER A 132 -8.76 -4.05 -5.45
CA SER A 132 -9.24 -4.59 -6.73
C SER A 132 -9.29 -6.13 -6.77
#